data_AF-A0A3P8M1K8-F1
#
_entry.id   AF-A0A3P8M1K8-F1
#
_cell.length_a   1.000
_cell.length_b   1.000
_cell.length_c   1.000
_cell.angle_alpha   90.00
_cell.angle_beta   90.00
_cell.angle_gamma   90.00
#
_symmetry.space_group_name_H-M   'P 1'
#
loop_
_entity.id
_entity.type
_entity.pdbx_description
1 polymer ?
#
loop_
_entity_poly.entity_id
_entity_poly.type
_entity_poly.pdbx_seq_one_letter_code
_entity_poly.pdbx_strand_id
1 'polypeptide(L)' 'MLMITKGQKVNEISEQLNLSPKTVNSYRYRMFSKLNIHGDVELTHLAIRHGLCNAESLASL' A
#
# COMPACT_ATOMS: atom_id res chain seq x y z
N MET A 1 -5.00 1.63 1.64
CA MET A 1 -3.72 1.51 0.91
C MET A 1 -2.50 1.91 1.74
N LEU A 2 -2.67 2.63 2.86
CA LEU A 2 -1.57 2.99 3.77
C LEU A 2 -0.75 1.80 4.31
N MET A 3 -1.37 0.63 4.47
CA MET A 3 -0.68 -0.59 4.92
C MET A 3 0.31 -1.12 3.87
N ILE A 4 -0.06 -1.05 2.58
CA ILE A 4 0.82 -1.44 1.48
C ILE A 4 1.99 -0.48 1.36
N THR A 5 1.76 0.83 1.53
CA THR A 5 2.84 1.84 1.52
C THR A 5 3.78 1.74 2.71
N LYS A 6 3.43 0.96 3.73
CA LYS A 6 4.28 0.61 4.88
C LYS A 6 4.94 -0.77 4.71
N GLY A 7 4.79 -1.43 3.56
CA GLY A 7 5.41 -2.72 3.28
C GLY A 7 4.69 -3.94 3.87
N GLN A 8 3.50 -3.78 4.45
CA GLN A 8 2.73 -4.93 4.96
C GLN A 8 2.30 -5.85 3.82
N LYS A 9 2.42 -7.17 4.04
CA LYS A 9 2.08 -8.16 3.01
C LYS A 9 0.56 -8.25 2.84
N VAL A 10 0.13 -8.59 1.62
CA VAL A 10 -1.30 -8.73 1.29
C VAL A 10 -2.02 -9.71 2.23
N ASN A 11 -1.37 -10.81 2.62
CA ASN A 11 -1.96 -11.80 3.52
C ASN A 11 -2.14 -11.22 4.93
N GLU A 12 -1.16 -10.52 5.48
CA GLU A 12 -1.25 -9.85 6.79
C GLU A 12 -2.38 -8.81 6.80
N ILE A 13 -2.49 -8.03 5.72
CA ILE A 13 -3.57 -7.06 5.54
C ILE A 13 -4.94 -7.76 5.48
N SER A 14 -5.00 -8.90 4.79
CA SER A 14 -6.23 -9.67 4.63
C SER A 14 -6.73 -10.20 5.98
N GLU A 15 -5.82 -10.69 6.82
CA GLU A 15 -6.10 -11.16 8.18
C GLU A 15 -6.55 -9.99 9.07
N GLN A 16 -5.80 -8.88 9.09
CA GLN A 16 -6.12 -7.70 9.92
C GLN A 16 -7.47 -7.06 9.60
N LEU A 17 -7.86 -7.06 8.32
CA LEU A 17 -9.13 -6.48 7.88
C LEU A 17 -10.27 -7.50 7.75
N ASN A 18 -10.01 -8.78 8.03
CA ASN A 18 -10.97 -9.86 7.86
C ASN A 18 -11.55 -9.92 6.42
N LEU A 19 -10.67 -9.74 5.43
CA LEU A 19 -10.97 -9.74 3.99
C LEU A 19 -10.24 -10.88 3.28
N SER A 20 -10.71 -11.25 2.09
CA SER A 20 -9.92 -12.15 1.25
C SER A 20 -8.68 -11.45 0.67
N PRO A 21 -7.55 -12.14 0.46
CA PRO A 21 -6.40 -11.59 -0.27
C PRO A 21 -6.77 -11.06 -1.67
N LYS A 22 -7.76 -11.70 -2.33
CA LYS A 22 -8.28 -11.25 -3.64
C LYS A 22 -8.96 -9.89 -3.56
N THR A 23 -9.68 -9.61 -2.48
CA THR A 23 -10.31 -8.31 -2.23
C THR A 23 -9.23 -7.23 -2.09
N VAL A 24 -8.21 -7.47 -1.27
CA VAL A 24 -7.09 -6.54 -1.07
C VAL A 24 -6.39 -6.24 -2.41
N ASN A 25 -6.07 -7.27 -3.19
CA ASN A 25 -5.47 -7.12 -4.51
C ASN A 25 -6.36 -6.32 -5.48
N SER A 26 -7.68 -6.58 -5.47
CA SER A 26 -8.62 -5.84 -6.31
C SER A 26 -8.60 -4.33 -6.00
N TYR A 27 -8.55 -3.96 -4.73
CA TYR A 27 -8.41 -2.54 -4.34
C TYR A 27 -7.04 -1.96 -4.68
N ARG A 28 -5.97 -2.76 -4.57
CA ARG A 28 -4.61 -2.37 -4.98
C ARG A 28 -4.56 -2.02 -6.47
N TYR A 29 -5.06 -2.89 -7.34
CA TYR A 29 -5.09 -2.64 -8.79
C TYR A 29 -6.02 -1.47 -9.19
N ARG A 30 -7.15 -1.30 -8.51
CA ARG A 30 -8.00 -0.10 -8.70
C ARG A 30 -7.25 1.18 -8.31
N MET A 31 -6.45 1.15 -7.26
CA MET A 31 -5.62 2.29 -6.86
C MET A 31 -4.56 2.60 -7.92
N PHE A 32 -3.89 1.57 -8.43
CA PHE A 32 -2.91 1.70 -9.51
C PHE A 32 -3.50 2.36 -10.76
N SER A 33 -4.66 1.89 -11.21
CA SER A 33 -5.37 2.46 -12.35
C SER A 33 -5.75 3.94 -12.11
N LYS A 34 -6.23 4.28 -10.92
CA LYS A 34 -6.62 5.66 -10.59
C LYS A 34 -5.45 6.64 -10.54
N LEU A 35 -4.30 6.16 -10.08
CA LEU A 35 -3.09 6.98 -9.90
C LEU A 35 -2.14 6.90 -11.10
N ASN A 36 -2.46 6.07 -12.10
CA ASN A 36 -1.61 5.76 -13.25
C ASN A 36 -0.19 5.30 -12.84
N ILE A 37 -0.14 4.30 -11.96
CA ILE A 37 1.10 3.68 -11.47
C ILE A 37 1.06 2.16 -11.68
N HIS A 38 2.22 1.51 -11.62
CA HIS A 38 2.35 0.10 -11.98
C HIS A 38 2.79 -0.83 -10.84
N GLY A 39 3.05 -0.29 -9.64
CA GLY A 39 3.49 -1.11 -8.52
C GLY A 39 3.46 -0.45 -7.15
N ASP A 40 3.70 -1.28 -6.14
CA ASP A 40 3.71 -0.88 -4.73
C ASP A 40 4.84 0.12 -4.41
N VAL A 41 5.95 0.04 -5.12
CA VAL A 41 7.08 0.98 -5.00
C VAL A 41 6.68 2.39 -5.45
N GLU A 42 6.03 2.50 -6.61
CA GLU A 42 5.53 3.79 -7.12
C GLU A 42 4.44 4.36 -6.20
N LEU A 43 3.55 3.50 -5.67
CA LEU A 43 2.53 3.90 -4.70
C LEU A 43 3.17 4.45 -3.42
N THR A 44 4.25 3.83 -2.95
CA THR A 44 4.98 4.26 -1.75
C THR A 44 5.70 5.58 -1.99
N HIS A 45 6.37 5.74 -3.14
CA HIS A 45 6.98 7.03 -3.50
C HIS A 45 5.96 8.16 -3.58
N LEU A 46 4.78 7.91 -4.15
CA LEU A 46 3.71 8.89 -4.21
C LEU A 46 3.21 9.25 -2.80
N ALA A 47 3.03 8.25 -1.92
CA ALA A 47 2.64 8.49 -0.54
C ALA A 47 3.67 9.34 0.22
N ILE A 48 4.97 9.11 0.04
CA ILE A 48 6.03 9.93 0.64
C ILE A 48 6.02 11.35 0.07
N ARG A 49 5.97 11.49 -1.26
CA ARG A 49 5.95 12.80 -1.95
C ARG A 49 4.81 13.70 -1.48
N HIS A 50 3.66 13.12 -1.16
CA HIS A 50 2.48 13.85 -0.69
C HIS A 50 2.34 13.88 0.84
N GLY A 51 3.34 13.43 1.60
CA GLY A 51 3.32 13.49 3.07
C GLY A 51 2.35 12.51 3.76
N LEU A 52 1.90 11.47 3.05
CA LEU A 52 1.02 10.42 3.60
C LEU A 52 1.80 9.34 4.36
N CYS A 53 3.10 9.23 4.13
CA CYS A 53 4.03 8.34 4.83
C CYS A 53 5.38 9.06 5.01
N ASN A 54 6.00 8.89 6.17
CA ASN A 54 7.31 9.48 6.44
C ASN A 54 8.39 8.43 6.20
N ALA A 55 9.40 8.74 5.38
CA ALA A 55 10.52 7.82 5.15
C ALA A 55 11.30 7.51 6.44
N GLU A 56 11.42 8.51 7.34
CA GLU A 56 12.05 8.35 8.66
C GLU A 56 11.29 7.37 9.58
N SER A 57 9.95 7.30 9.47
CA SER A 57 9.16 6.34 10.25
C SER A 57 9.24 4.90 9.70
N LEU A 58 9.76 4.72 8.48
CA LEU A 58 9.95 3.40 7.88
C LEU A 58 11.33 2.81 8.19
N ALA A 59 12.33 3.64 8.47
CA ALA A 59 13.68 3.22 8.86
C ALA A 59 13.77 2.76 10.33
N SER A 60 12.71 2.94 11.11
CA SER A 60 12.61 2.65 12.55
C SER A 60 11.75 1.42 12.88
N LEU A 61 11.31 0.67 11.84
CA LEU A 61 10.62 -0.62 11.92
C LEU A 61 11.56 -1.76 11.49
#